data_AF-A0A2T6CPK3-F1
#
_entry.id   AF-A0A2T6CPK3-F1
#
_cell.length_a   1.000
_cell.length_b   1.000
_cell.length_c   1.000
_cell.angle_alpha   90.00
_cell.angle_beta   90.00
_cell.angle_gamma   90.00
#
_symmetry.space_group_name_H-M   'P 1'
#
loop_
_entity.id
_entity.type
_entity.pdbx_description
1 polymer ?
#
loop_
_entity_poly.entity_id
_entity_poly.type
_entity_poly.pdbx_seq_one_letter_code
_entity_poly.pdbx_strand_id
1 'polypeptide(L)'
;MSDSLEFRLDTRAFEKALLALYGATWRDLSELLKEMAKGFIKQVVLITPPGGGGVTGPAARRRGAAHVATDVNRVFRELRHEKWHSPEIKKAIRERDLARLREIVPHIPEFAGMQVELEPNPAYHRAARNSRGVVPQGTRQRVLVLDGLKKYIKDEQARVGKLASGWNAAAEKLGVNLPAWVTRHGAGRGSIVLELREPSLTIRITNAVRYAQHISDLQRRIQWALDRQASGTDKRVAKILEAAARKASLKA
;
A
#
# COMPACT_ATOMS: atom_id res chain seq x y z
N MET A 1 -12.33 -1.29 -24.72
CA MET A 1 -13.26 -1.32 -23.58
C MET A 1 -12.47 -1.77 -22.36
N SER A 2 -12.29 -0.92 -21.35
CA SER A 2 -11.52 -1.30 -20.16
C SER A 2 -12.42 -2.11 -19.22
N ASP A 3 -11.98 -3.31 -18.85
CA ASP A 3 -12.57 -4.09 -17.76
C ASP A 3 -12.43 -3.32 -16.44
N SER A 4 -13.39 -2.45 -16.13
CA SER A 4 -13.52 -1.83 -14.82
C SER A 4 -14.30 -2.78 -13.92
N LEU A 5 -13.62 -3.35 -12.93
CA LEU A 5 -14.28 -4.16 -11.91
C LEU A 5 -15.00 -3.22 -10.93
N GLU A 6 -16.33 -3.14 -11.03
CA GLU A 6 -17.14 -2.37 -10.09
C GLU A 6 -17.37 -3.17 -8.81
N PHE A 7 -16.78 -2.69 -7.71
CA PHE A 7 -17.11 -3.23 -6.39
C PHE A 7 -18.47 -2.67 -5.96
N ARG A 8 -19.46 -3.54 -5.76
CA ARG A 8 -20.69 -3.17 -5.06
C ARG A 8 -20.39 -3.10 -3.56
N LEU A 9 -20.57 -1.91 -3.00
CA LEU A 9 -20.40 -1.63 -1.57
C LEU A 9 -21.77 -1.44 -0.95
N ASP A 10 -21.94 -1.90 0.28
CA ASP A 10 -23.14 -1.63 1.08
C ASP A 10 -22.99 -0.24 1.74
N THR A 11 -23.78 0.71 1.28
CA THR A 11 -23.76 2.11 1.76
C THR A 11 -24.80 2.40 2.83
N ARG A 12 -25.68 1.44 3.19
CA ARG A 12 -26.85 1.68 4.06
C ARG A 12 -26.46 2.26 5.43
N ALA A 13 -25.42 1.71 6.05
CA ALA A 13 -24.94 2.21 7.35
C ALA A 13 -24.37 3.63 7.23
N PHE A 14 -23.66 3.92 6.13
CA PHE A 14 -23.09 5.23 5.85
C PHE A 14 -24.19 6.27 5.59
N GLU A 15 -25.17 5.95 4.77
CA GLU A 15 -26.32 6.81 4.47
C GLU A 15 -27.14 7.11 5.73
N LYS A 16 -27.43 6.08 6.54
CA LYS A 16 -28.13 6.26 7.82
C LYS A 16 -27.36 7.21 8.75
N ALA A 17 -26.05 7.04 8.87
CA ALA A 17 -25.22 7.89 9.72
C ALA A 17 -25.17 9.35 9.20
N LEU A 18 -25.14 9.54 7.88
CA LEU A 18 -25.21 10.86 7.25
C LEU A 18 -26.53 11.57 7.59
N LEU A 19 -27.67 10.88 7.44
CA LEU A 19 -28.99 11.44 7.74
C LEU A 19 -29.16 11.73 9.25
N ALA A 20 -28.63 10.87 10.12
CA ALA A 20 -28.61 11.12 11.56
C ALA A 20 -27.78 12.37 11.92
N LEU A 21 -26.62 12.55 11.26
CA LEU A 21 -25.78 13.75 11.42
C LEU A 21 -26.47 15.00 10.89
N TYR A 22 -27.16 14.89 9.76
CA TYR A 22 -27.99 15.97 9.24
C TYR A 22 -29.08 16.36 10.25
N GLY A 23 -29.90 15.42 10.72
CA GLY A 23 -30.96 15.72 11.69
C GLY A 23 -30.46 16.28 13.01
N ALA A 24 -29.26 15.89 13.46
CA ALA A 24 -28.66 16.40 14.69
C ALA A 24 -28.03 17.80 14.56
N THR A 25 -27.72 18.25 13.34
CA THR A 25 -26.95 19.50 13.13
C THR A 25 -27.61 20.51 12.19
N TRP A 26 -28.55 20.08 11.35
CA TRP A 26 -29.20 20.85 10.30
C TRP A 26 -28.23 21.55 9.34
N ARG A 27 -27.00 21.04 9.24
CA ARG A 27 -25.98 21.55 8.30
C ARG A 27 -26.25 21.05 6.89
N ASP A 28 -25.76 21.77 5.90
CA ASP A 28 -25.86 21.38 4.49
C ASP A 28 -25.41 19.92 4.24
N LEU A 29 -26.28 19.13 3.61
CA LEU A 29 -26.07 17.69 3.43
C LEU A 29 -24.86 17.39 2.53
N SER A 30 -24.59 18.26 1.55
CA SER A 30 -23.43 18.11 0.67
C SER A 30 -22.11 18.31 1.41
N GLU A 31 -22.07 19.26 2.35
CA GLU A 31 -20.90 19.48 3.21
C GLU A 31 -20.70 18.33 4.19
N LEU A 32 -21.78 17.80 4.77
CA LEU A 32 -21.70 16.61 5.63
C LEU A 32 -21.20 15.38 4.86
N LEU A 33 -21.67 15.19 3.63
CA LEU A 33 -21.21 14.10 2.77
C LEU A 33 -19.72 14.24 2.43
N LYS A 34 -19.25 15.46 2.09
CA LYS A 34 -17.81 15.74 1.90
C LYS A 34 -17.01 15.44 3.17
N GLU A 35 -17.50 15.82 4.36
CA GLU A 35 -16.83 15.51 5.64
C GLU A 35 -16.69 14.01 5.86
N MET A 36 -17.76 13.25 5.65
CA MET A 36 -17.73 11.80 5.80
C MET A 36 -16.82 11.15 4.74
N ALA A 37 -16.81 11.66 3.50
CA ALA A 37 -15.89 11.21 2.46
C ALA A 37 -14.42 11.45 2.84
N LYS A 38 -14.08 12.59 3.46
CA LYS A 38 -12.73 12.84 4.02
C LYS A 38 -12.37 11.78 5.05
N GLY A 39 -13.30 11.44 5.95
CA GLY A 39 -13.12 10.40 6.95
C GLY A 39 -12.90 9.02 6.32
N PHE A 40 -13.70 8.66 5.34
CA PHE A 40 -13.55 7.43 4.56
C PHE A 40 -12.17 7.34 3.88
N ILE A 41 -11.71 8.40 3.20
CA ILE A 41 -10.39 8.42 2.54
C ILE A 41 -9.27 8.16 3.55
N LYS A 42 -9.34 8.76 4.74
CA LYS A 42 -8.37 8.48 5.81
C LYS A 42 -8.38 7.01 6.22
N GLN A 43 -9.55 6.41 6.39
CA GLN A 43 -9.66 5.00 6.78
C GLN A 43 -9.16 4.07 5.67
N VAL A 44 -9.60 4.25 4.43
CA VAL A 44 -9.28 3.33 3.32
C VAL A 44 -7.79 3.33 3.00
N VAL A 45 -7.11 4.48 3.10
CA VAL A 45 -5.64 4.55 2.92
C VAL A 45 -4.89 3.79 4.01
N LEU A 46 -5.36 3.84 5.27
CA LEU A 46 -4.71 3.14 6.39
C LEU A 46 -4.74 1.61 6.26
N ILE A 47 -5.79 1.09 5.63
CA ILE A 47 -6.05 -0.36 5.51
C ILE A 47 -5.79 -0.90 4.11
N THR A 48 -5.46 -0.04 3.15
CA THR A 48 -4.93 -0.48 1.85
C THR A 48 -3.49 -0.99 2.05
N PRO A 49 -3.11 -2.15 1.46
CA PRO A 49 -1.75 -2.68 1.58
C PRO A 49 -0.65 -1.63 1.36
N PRO A 50 0.38 -1.58 2.24
CA PRO A 50 0.76 -2.61 3.22
C PRO A 50 0.01 -2.56 4.57
N GLY A 51 -0.99 -1.70 4.74
CA GLY A 51 -1.83 -1.65 5.94
C GLY A 51 -2.71 -2.90 6.12
N GLY A 52 -3.01 -3.27 7.36
CA GLY A 52 -3.92 -4.38 7.69
C GLY A 52 -3.47 -5.22 8.88
N GLY A 53 -4.40 -5.98 9.46
CA GLY A 53 -4.14 -6.83 10.63
C GLY A 53 -3.69 -6.03 11.84
N GLY A 54 -4.35 -4.88 12.11
CA GLY A 54 -4.00 -3.97 13.21
C GLY A 54 -2.79 -3.07 12.95
N VAL A 55 -1.94 -3.37 11.95
CA VAL A 55 -0.74 -2.58 11.64
C VAL A 55 -1.06 -1.55 10.55
N THR A 56 -0.85 -0.27 10.86
CA THR A 56 -1.13 0.86 9.96
C THR A 56 0.03 1.87 9.95
N GLY A 57 -0.08 2.90 9.09
CA GLY A 57 0.83 4.05 9.11
C GLY A 57 2.32 3.69 8.92
N PRO A 58 3.24 4.33 9.67
CA PRO A 58 4.68 4.07 9.56
C PRO A 58 5.07 2.61 9.83
N ALA A 59 4.37 1.92 10.73
CA ALA A 59 4.61 0.51 11.02
C ALA A 59 4.26 -0.37 9.82
N ALA A 60 3.14 -0.10 9.16
CA ALA A 60 2.76 -0.81 7.93
C ALA A 60 3.77 -0.59 6.80
N ARG A 61 4.28 0.64 6.64
CA ARG A 61 5.36 0.95 5.69
C ARG A 61 6.61 0.13 5.98
N ARG A 62 7.08 0.10 7.24
CA ARG A 62 8.26 -0.67 7.65
C ARG A 62 8.08 -2.16 7.38
N ARG A 63 6.94 -2.73 7.74
CA ARG A 63 6.59 -4.13 7.45
C ARG A 63 6.64 -4.42 5.96
N GLY A 64 6.00 -3.58 5.13
CA GLY A 64 6.05 -3.73 3.68
C GLY A 64 7.47 -3.67 3.10
N ALA A 65 8.29 -2.73 3.59
CA ALA A 65 9.68 -2.60 3.18
C ALA A 65 10.54 -3.80 3.58
N ALA A 66 10.29 -4.39 4.76
CA ALA A 66 10.95 -5.61 5.20
C ALA A 66 10.58 -6.80 4.31
N HIS A 67 9.29 -6.97 3.96
CA HIS A 67 8.86 -8.01 3.03
C HIS A 67 9.54 -7.88 1.66
N VAL A 68 9.64 -6.66 1.11
CA VAL A 68 10.37 -6.42 -0.14
C VAL A 68 11.83 -6.85 -0.03
N ALA A 69 12.53 -6.50 1.06
CA ALA A 69 13.91 -6.91 1.25
C ALA A 69 14.04 -8.44 1.33
N THR A 70 13.14 -9.10 2.05
CA THR A 70 13.11 -10.57 2.14
C THR A 70 12.90 -11.22 0.78
N ASP A 71 11.94 -10.73 -0.02
CA ASP A 71 11.66 -11.26 -1.35
C ASP A 71 12.86 -11.12 -2.29
N VAL A 72 13.53 -9.95 -2.27
CA VAL A 72 14.76 -9.71 -3.03
C VAL A 72 15.88 -10.64 -2.57
N ASN A 73 16.07 -10.82 -1.26
CA ASN A 73 17.12 -11.67 -0.68
C ASN A 73 16.87 -13.18 -0.90
N ARG A 74 15.65 -13.60 -1.22
CA ARG A 74 15.37 -14.98 -1.65
C ARG A 74 15.90 -15.27 -3.05
N VAL A 75 16.10 -14.25 -3.87
CA VAL A 75 16.57 -14.39 -5.26
C VAL A 75 18.05 -14.09 -5.36
N PHE A 76 18.48 -12.99 -4.75
CA PHE A 76 19.85 -12.50 -4.81
C PHE A 76 20.59 -12.71 -3.50
N ARG A 77 21.88 -13.00 -3.61
CA ARG A 77 22.83 -12.99 -2.50
C ARG A 77 24.05 -12.16 -2.87
N GLU A 78 24.42 -11.25 -1.99
CA GLU A 78 25.60 -10.41 -2.20
C GLU A 78 26.88 -11.18 -1.84
N LEU A 79 27.83 -11.20 -2.77
CA LEU A 79 29.18 -11.70 -2.59
C LEU A 79 30.03 -10.61 -1.96
N ARG A 80 30.25 -10.73 -0.65
CA ARG A 80 31.08 -9.81 0.13
C ARG A 80 32.43 -10.43 0.39
N HIS A 81 33.51 -9.80 -0.11
CA HIS A 81 34.87 -10.34 -0.03
C HIS A 81 35.31 -10.65 1.42
N GLU A 82 34.81 -9.90 2.39
CA GLU A 82 35.09 -10.06 3.82
C GLU A 82 34.62 -11.41 4.38
N LYS A 83 33.65 -12.06 3.71
CA LYS A 83 33.10 -13.35 4.12
C LYS A 83 33.89 -14.56 3.61
N TRP A 84 34.89 -14.34 2.77
CA TRP A 84 35.66 -15.41 2.14
C TRP A 84 36.99 -15.60 2.85
N HIS A 85 37.55 -16.81 2.81
CA HIS A 85 38.89 -17.09 3.36
C HIS A 85 39.94 -17.22 2.26
N SER A 86 39.56 -17.77 1.10
CA SER A 86 40.43 -17.87 -0.09
C SER A 86 40.89 -16.48 -0.58
N PRO A 87 42.21 -16.20 -0.62
CA PRO A 87 42.75 -14.95 -1.14
C PRO A 87 42.38 -14.68 -2.61
N GLU A 88 42.26 -15.75 -3.39
CA GLU A 88 41.92 -15.68 -4.81
C GLU A 88 40.48 -15.19 -5.01
N ILE A 89 39.52 -15.79 -4.30
CA ILE A 89 38.11 -15.37 -4.37
C ILE A 89 37.96 -13.94 -3.84
N LYS A 90 38.68 -13.58 -2.77
CA LYS A 90 38.73 -12.20 -2.27
C LYS A 90 39.21 -11.22 -3.33
N LYS A 91 40.28 -11.56 -4.05
CA LYS A 91 40.83 -10.73 -5.13
C LYS A 91 39.80 -10.56 -6.24
N ALA A 92 39.22 -11.66 -6.73
CA ALA A 92 38.24 -11.64 -7.81
C ALA A 92 36.98 -10.82 -7.45
N ILE A 93 36.48 -10.90 -6.20
CA ILE A 93 35.36 -10.05 -5.75
C ILE A 93 35.76 -8.58 -5.70
N ARG A 94 36.93 -8.24 -5.13
CA ARG A 94 37.40 -6.85 -5.00
C ARG A 94 37.62 -6.19 -6.36
N GLU A 95 38.20 -6.92 -7.30
CA GLU A 95 38.49 -6.46 -8.66
C GLU A 95 37.27 -6.55 -9.59
N ARG A 96 36.14 -7.08 -9.10
CA ARG A 96 34.90 -7.31 -9.87
C ARG A 96 35.15 -8.19 -11.11
N ASP A 97 36.07 -9.15 -11.00
CA ASP A 97 36.43 -10.08 -12.07
C ASP A 97 35.33 -11.14 -12.23
N LEU A 98 34.31 -10.80 -13.01
CA LEU A 98 33.19 -11.68 -13.31
C LEU A 98 33.62 -12.96 -14.03
N ALA A 99 34.62 -12.89 -14.90
CA ALA A 99 35.08 -14.05 -15.66
C ALA A 99 35.64 -15.10 -14.69
N ARG A 100 36.55 -14.67 -13.80
CA ARG A 100 37.13 -15.57 -12.80
C ARG A 100 36.09 -16.09 -11.82
N LEU A 101 35.16 -15.24 -11.39
CA LEU A 101 34.10 -15.68 -10.47
C LEU A 101 33.13 -16.68 -11.10
N ARG A 102 32.79 -16.51 -12.38
CA ARG A 102 31.94 -17.46 -13.12
C ARG A 102 32.62 -18.81 -13.33
N GLU A 103 33.94 -18.85 -13.34
CA GLU A 103 34.72 -20.09 -13.36
C GLU A 103 34.73 -20.77 -11.98
N ILE A 104 35.06 -20.03 -10.91
CA ILE A 104 35.26 -20.61 -9.58
C ILE A 104 33.94 -20.98 -8.88
N VAL A 105 32.96 -20.07 -8.90
CA VAL A 105 31.76 -20.16 -8.05
C VAL A 105 30.94 -21.43 -8.30
N PRO A 106 30.71 -21.89 -9.55
CA PRO A 106 29.96 -23.12 -9.80
C PRO A 106 30.58 -24.38 -9.18
N HIS A 107 31.88 -24.40 -8.92
CA HIS A 107 32.58 -25.52 -8.28
C HIS A 107 32.44 -25.54 -6.76
N ILE A 108 31.82 -24.52 -6.16
CA ILE A 108 31.57 -24.45 -4.72
C ILE A 108 30.19 -25.07 -4.46
N PRO A 109 30.09 -26.15 -3.67
CA PRO A 109 28.82 -26.87 -3.46
C PRO A 109 27.66 -25.98 -2.98
N GLU A 110 27.94 -24.97 -2.15
CA GLU A 110 26.93 -24.00 -1.67
C GLU A 110 26.30 -23.16 -2.80
N PHE A 111 27.05 -22.91 -3.88
CA PHE A 111 26.68 -22.01 -4.97
C PHE A 111 26.46 -22.73 -6.30
N ALA A 112 26.51 -24.07 -6.29
CA ALA A 112 26.29 -24.88 -7.48
C ALA A 112 24.94 -24.52 -8.15
N GLY A 113 25.01 -24.20 -9.44
CA GLY A 113 23.85 -23.79 -10.25
C GLY A 113 23.38 -22.34 -10.06
N MET A 114 24.05 -21.54 -9.22
CA MET A 114 23.78 -20.10 -9.14
C MET A 114 24.49 -19.33 -10.25
N GLN A 115 23.85 -18.29 -10.76
CA GLN A 115 24.45 -17.35 -11.70
C GLN A 115 25.26 -16.30 -10.96
N VAL A 116 26.32 -15.77 -11.58
CA VAL A 116 27.11 -14.66 -11.02
C VAL A 116 26.95 -13.42 -11.91
N GLU A 117 26.54 -12.33 -11.30
CA GLU A 117 26.30 -11.04 -11.95
C GLU A 117 26.99 -9.89 -11.20
N LEU A 118 27.24 -8.79 -11.89
CA LEU A 118 27.79 -7.59 -11.25
C LEU A 118 26.76 -6.96 -10.31
N GLU A 119 25.55 -6.73 -10.81
CA GLU A 119 24.44 -6.11 -10.10
C GLU A 119 23.15 -6.93 -10.26
N PRO A 120 22.14 -6.73 -9.38
CA PRO A 120 20.85 -7.39 -9.52
C PRO A 120 20.16 -7.04 -10.83
N ASN A 121 20.00 -8.02 -11.72
CA ASN A 121 19.15 -7.89 -12.89
C ASN A 121 17.66 -8.11 -12.49
N PRO A 122 16.77 -7.11 -12.66
CA PRO A 122 15.36 -7.21 -12.26
C PRO A 122 14.58 -8.35 -12.93
N ALA A 123 15.07 -8.91 -14.05
CA ALA A 123 14.46 -10.06 -14.70
C ALA A 123 14.39 -11.28 -13.78
N TYR A 124 15.46 -11.58 -13.02
CA TYR A 124 15.47 -12.73 -12.09
C TYR A 124 14.46 -12.56 -10.96
N HIS A 125 14.35 -11.35 -10.40
CA HIS A 125 13.37 -11.07 -9.36
C HIS A 125 11.95 -11.19 -9.90
N ARG A 126 11.67 -10.63 -11.09
CA ARG A 126 10.34 -10.73 -11.71
C ARG A 126 9.95 -12.17 -12.02
N ALA A 127 10.88 -12.98 -12.54
CA ALA A 127 10.65 -14.39 -12.86
C ALA A 127 10.42 -15.26 -11.62
N ALA A 128 10.97 -14.88 -10.46
CA ALA A 128 10.78 -15.60 -9.21
C ALA A 128 9.45 -15.25 -8.49
N ARG A 129 8.71 -14.24 -8.96
CA ARG A 129 7.44 -13.83 -8.33
C ARG A 129 6.29 -14.69 -8.81
N ASN A 130 5.40 -15.05 -7.89
CA ASN A 130 4.16 -15.75 -8.20
C ASN A 130 3.07 -14.78 -8.70
N SER A 131 1.87 -15.32 -8.96
CA SER A 131 0.68 -14.54 -9.38
C SER A 131 0.27 -13.44 -8.40
N ARG A 132 0.60 -13.59 -7.11
CA ARG A 132 0.37 -12.56 -6.08
C ARG A 132 1.46 -11.48 -6.05
N GLY A 133 2.45 -11.58 -6.93
CA GLY A 133 3.56 -10.65 -7.02
C GLY A 133 4.51 -10.73 -5.84
N VAL A 134 4.66 -11.89 -5.19
CA VAL A 134 5.65 -12.11 -4.12
C VAL A 134 6.58 -13.25 -4.49
N VAL A 135 7.79 -13.26 -3.94
CA VAL A 135 8.72 -14.40 -4.08
C VAL A 135 8.36 -15.45 -3.02
N PRO A 136 7.90 -16.66 -3.37
CA PRO A 136 7.45 -17.64 -2.39
C PRO A 136 8.51 -17.99 -1.34
N GLN A 137 8.07 -18.34 -0.13
CA GLN A 137 8.95 -18.94 0.87
C GLN A 137 9.48 -20.28 0.35
N GLY A 138 10.76 -20.58 0.60
CA GLY A 138 11.43 -21.77 0.06
C GLY A 138 12.01 -21.60 -1.34
N THR A 139 11.83 -20.43 -1.98
CA THR A 139 12.56 -20.10 -3.21
C THR A 139 14.06 -20.21 -2.96
N ARG A 140 14.74 -21.10 -3.69
CA ARG A 140 16.20 -21.20 -3.68
C ARG A 140 16.79 -19.95 -4.34
N GLN A 141 17.86 -19.43 -3.74
CA GLN A 141 18.64 -18.33 -4.31
C GLN A 141 19.16 -18.74 -5.68
N ARG A 142 19.12 -17.79 -6.62
CA ARG A 142 19.42 -18.05 -8.04
C ARG A 142 20.65 -17.30 -8.53
N VAL A 143 20.93 -16.14 -7.91
CA VAL A 143 21.92 -15.20 -8.44
C VAL A 143 22.77 -14.64 -7.30
N LEU A 144 24.07 -14.68 -7.52
CA LEU A 144 25.09 -14.03 -6.73
C LEU A 144 25.44 -12.70 -7.38
N VAL A 145 25.46 -11.63 -6.59
CA VAL A 145 25.73 -10.27 -7.07
C VAL A 145 26.92 -9.67 -6.33
N LEU A 146 27.75 -8.91 -7.02
CA LEU A 146 28.93 -8.29 -6.41
C LEU A 146 28.65 -6.93 -5.79
N ASP A 147 27.69 -6.19 -6.36
CA ASP A 147 27.33 -4.85 -5.90
C ASP A 147 25.84 -4.58 -6.15
N GLY A 148 25.36 -3.40 -5.78
CA GLY A 148 24.06 -2.87 -6.17
C GLY A 148 22.87 -3.47 -5.41
N LEU A 149 23.04 -4.54 -4.61
CA LEU A 149 21.93 -5.20 -3.92
C LEU A 149 21.18 -4.25 -2.98
N LYS A 150 21.92 -3.49 -2.15
CA LYS A 150 21.31 -2.52 -1.23
C LYS A 150 20.56 -1.42 -1.97
N LYS A 151 21.09 -0.94 -3.09
CA LYS A 151 20.44 0.06 -3.94
C LYS A 151 19.17 -0.52 -4.56
N TYR A 152 19.24 -1.70 -5.15
CA TYR A 152 18.10 -2.40 -5.73
C TYR A 152 16.97 -2.64 -4.71
N ILE A 153 17.31 -3.09 -3.49
CA ILE A 153 16.33 -3.22 -2.40
C ILE A 153 15.65 -1.87 -2.12
N LYS A 154 16.40 -0.76 -2.05
CA LYS A 154 15.82 0.57 -1.84
C LYS A 154 14.91 1.00 -3.00
N ASP A 155 15.32 0.74 -4.23
CA ASP A 155 14.56 1.06 -5.44
C ASP A 155 13.22 0.28 -5.47
N GLU A 156 13.21 -0.98 -5.02
CA GLU A 156 11.99 -1.77 -4.85
C GLU A 156 11.14 -1.27 -3.66
N GLN A 157 11.75 -0.94 -2.52
CA GLN A 157 11.07 -0.37 -1.36
C GLN A 157 10.43 1.00 -1.65
N ALA A 158 10.97 1.75 -2.61
CA ALA A 158 10.38 3.00 -3.08
C ALA A 158 8.99 2.80 -3.69
N ARG A 159 8.64 1.57 -4.14
CA ARG A 159 7.33 1.22 -4.70
C ARG A 159 6.26 0.96 -3.63
N VAL A 160 6.65 0.82 -2.36
CA VAL A 160 5.70 0.66 -1.24
C VAL A 160 4.76 1.86 -1.20
N GLY A 161 3.45 1.59 -1.09
CA GLY A 161 2.38 2.59 -1.10
C GLY A 161 1.73 2.86 -2.44
N LYS A 162 2.20 2.25 -3.53
CA LYS A 162 1.64 2.44 -4.88
C LYS A 162 0.18 2.00 -5.03
N LEU A 163 -0.31 1.07 -4.21
CA LEU A 163 -1.73 0.70 -4.21
C LEU A 163 -2.58 1.76 -3.49
N ALA A 164 -2.11 2.20 -2.31
CA ALA A 164 -2.76 3.25 -1.54
C ALA A 164 -2.78 4.60 -2.27
N SER A 165 -1.82 4.86 -3.16
CA SER A 165 -1.79 6.09 -3.95
C SER A 165 -2.93 6.22 -4.96
N GLY A 166 -3.66 5.13 -5.26
CA GLY A 166 -4.88 5.25 -6.06
C GLY A 166 -5.97 6.09 -5.40
N TRP A 167 -5.85 6.39 -4.10
CA TRP A 167 -6.75 7.30 -3.39
C TRP A 167 -6.28 8.76 -3.37
N ASN A 168 -5.09 9.07 -3.91
CA ASN A 168 -4.49 10.40 -3.84
C ASN A 168 -5.35 11.48 -4.53
N ALA A 169 -5.96 11.17 -5.69
CA ALA A 169 -6.84 12.12 -6.38
C ALA A 169 -8.04 12.54 -5.51
N ALA A 170 -8.65 11.58 -4.82
CA ALA A 170 -9.74 11.85 -3.89
C ALA A 170 -9.26 12.65 -2.66
N ALA A 171 -8.08 12.32 -2.14
CA ALA A 171 -7.49 13.03 -1.02
C ALA A 171 -7.18 14.49 -1.36
N GLU A 172 -6.58 14.77 -2.51
CA GLU A 172 -6.30 16.11 -3.00
C GLU A 172 -7.60 16.91 -3.17
N LYS A 173 -8.59 16.34 -3.86
CA LYS A 173 -9.88 17.02 -4.10
C LYS A 173 -10.65 17.32 -2.81
N LEU A 174 -10.55 16.44 -1.81
CA LEU A 174 -11.25 16.57 -0.53
C LEU A 174 -10.41 17.31 0.55
N GLY A 175 -9.17 17.70 0.25
CA GLY A 175 -8.28 18.36 1.21
C GLY A 175 -7.84 17.46 2.38
N VAL A 176 -7.54 16.19 2.09
CA VAL A 176 -7.05 15.21 3.08
C VAL A 176 -5.53 15.08 2.97
N ASN A 177 -4.83 15.37 4.07
CA ASN A 177 -3.39 15.12 4.17
C ASN A 177 -3.12 13.62 4.34
N LEU A 178 -2.41 13.04 3.38
CA LEU A 178 -1.97 11.64 3.41
C LEU A 178 -0.46 11.52 3.69
N PRO A 179 0.02 10.36 4.15
CA PRO A 179 1.44 10.16 4.39
C PRO A 179 2.30 10.34 3.14
N ALA A 180 3.47 10.97 3.27
CA ALA A 180 4.37 11.29 2.15
C ALA A 180 4.76 10.07 1.29
N TRP A 181 4.90 8.89 1.90
CA TRP A 181 5.25 7.66 1.19
C TRP A 181 4.12 7.11 0.30
N VAL A 182 2.89 7.61 0.47
CA VAL A 182 1.72 7.36 -0.40
C VAL A 182 1.58 8.47 -1.44
N THR A 183 1.70 9.75 -1.04
CA THR A 183 1.50 10.90 -1.94
C THR A 183 2.59 11.04 -3.01
N ARG A 184 3.83 10.60 -2.74
CA ARG A 184 4.94 10.61 -3.71
C ARG A 184 4.67 9.90 -5.04
N HIS A 185 3.66 9.03 -5.08
CA HIS A 185 3.27 8.30 -6.29
C HIS A 185 2.32 9.10 -7.20
N GLY A 186 1.95 10.33 -6.79
CA GLY A 186 1.06 11.23 -7.53
C GLY A 186 -0.42 10.80 -7.52
N ALA A 187 -1.28 11.65 -8.10
CA ALA A 187 -2.72 11.42 -8.17
C ALA A 187 -3.20 10.69 -9.44
N GLY A 188 -2.37 10.57 -10.47
CA GLY A 188 -2.76 10.01 -11.78
C GLY A 188 -3.14 8.52 -11.80
N ARG A 189 -3.25 7.85 -10.66
CA ARG A 189 -3.66 6.45 -10.52
C ARG A 189 -5.02 6.28 -9.84
N GLY A 190 -5.78 7.37 -9.77
CA GLY A 190 -7.16 7.36 -9.33
C GLY A 190 -7.91 8.56 -9.87
N SER A 191 -9.20 8.60 -9.57
CA SER A 191 -10.06 9.71 -9.92
C SER A 191 -11.15 9.88 -8.87
N ILE A 192 -11.76 11.06 -8.87
CA ILE A 192 -12.92 11.38 -8.06
C ILE A 192 -13.89 12.21 -8.88
N VAL A 193 -15.17 11.85 -8.82
CA VAL A 193 -16.28 12.62 -9.38
C VAL A 193 -17.21 12.96 -8.23
N LEU A 194 -17.53 14.25 -8.12
CA LEU A 194 -18.42 14.80 -7.09
C LEU A 194 -19.64 15.38 -7.80
N GLU A 195 -20.79 14.74 -7.61
CA GLU A 195 -22.09 15.23 -8.08
C GLU A 195 -22.89 15.58 -6.82
N LEU A 196 -22.79 16.84 -6.39
CA LEU A 196 -23.29 17.29 -5.10
C LEU A 196 -24.43 18.30 -5.28
N ARG A 197 -25.40 17.94 -6.13
CA ARG A 197 -26.55 18.79 -6.45
C ARG A 197 -27.83 18.01 -6.28
N GLU A 198 -28.78 18.58 -5.55
CA GLU A 198 -30.09 17.95 -5.41
C GLU A 198 -30.75 17.68 -6.78
N PRO A 199 -31.48 16.56 -6.94
CA PRO A 199 -31.79 15.57 -5.90
C PRO A 199 -30.71 14.48 -5.70
N SER A 200 -29.57 14.54 -6.41
CA SER A 200 -28.54 13.49 -6.41
C SER A 200 -27.24 13.93 -5.72
N LEU A 201 -26.93 13.33 -4.58
CA LEU A 201 -25.64 13.50 -3.91
C LEU A 201 -24.79 12.23 -4.08
N THR A 202 -23.90 12.24 -5.06
CA THR A 202 -23.05 11.10 -5.42
C THR A 202 -21.57 11.46 -5.35
N ILE A 203 -20.78 10.58 -4.73
CA ILE A 203 -19.32 10.62 -4.75
C ILE A 203 -18.81 9.31 -5.35
N ARG A 204 -18.15 9.39 -6.51
CA ARG A 204 -17.52 8.23 -7.16
C ARG A 204 -16.01 8.36 -7.03
N ILE A 205 -15.36 7.37 -6.43
CA ILE A 205 -13.91 7.32 -6.27
C ILE A 205 -13.38 6.07 -6.95
N THR A 206 -12.36 6.22 -7.78
CA THR A 206 -11.74 5.12 -8.52
C THR A 206 -10.28 4.96 -8.12
N ASN A 207 -9.88 3.73 -7.81
CA ASN A 207 -8.49 3.34 -7.69
C ASN A 207 -8.07 2.56 -8.95
N ALA A 208 -7.32 3.21 -9.84
CA ALA A 208 -6.93 2.68 -11.15
C ALA A 208 -5.51 2.07 -11.15
N VAL A 209 -4.99 1.69 -9.98
CA VAL A 209 -3.71 0.97 -9.90
C VAL A 209 -3.89 -0.39 -10.57
N ARG A 210 -3.14 -0.65 -11.66
CA ARG A 210 -3.32 -1.83 -12.55
C ARG A 210 -3.52 -3.18 -11.83
N TYR A 211 -2.84 -3.40 -10.71
CA TYR A 211 -2.93 -4.66 -9.97
C TYR A 211 -3.95 -4.65 -8.81
N ALA A 212 -4.67 -3.54 -8.58
CA ALA A 212 -5.65 -3.41 -7.51
C ALA A 212 -6.75 -4.47 -7.62
N GLN A 213 -7.21 -4.76 -8.84
CA GLN A 213 -8.22 -5.78 -9.14
C GLN A 213 -7.81 -7.20 -8.75
N HIS A 214 -6.50 -7.47 -8.62
CA HIS A 214 -5.98 -8.79 -8.23
C HIS A 214 -5.81 -8.95 -6.72
N ILE A 215 -6.15 -7.91 -5.94
CA ILE A 215 -6.13 -7.96 -4.48
C ILE A 215 -7.49 -8.45 -4.00
N SER A 216 -7.59 -9.76 -3.76
CA SER A 216 -8.86 -10.45 -3.46
C SER A 216 -9.59 -9.92 -2.22
N ASP A 217 -8.89 -9.28 -1.27
CA ASP A 217 -9.50 -8.75 -0.05
C ASP A 217 -9.74 -7.23 -0.07
N LEU A 218 -9.52 -6.56 -1.22
CA LEU A 218 -9.63 -5.11 -1.34
C LEU A 218 -11.08 -4.61 -1.16
N GLN A 219 -12.07 -5.30 -1.72
CA GLN A 219 -13.49 -4.94 -1.54
C GLN A 219 -13.90 -4.97 -0.06
N ARG A 220 -13.56 -6.06 0.64
CA ARG A 220 -13.82 -6.22 2.08
C ARG A 220 -13.17 -5.11 2.91
N ARG A 221 -11.94 -4.73 2.53
CA ARG A 221 -11.19 -3.62 3.14
C ARG A 221 -11.90 -2.28 2.93
N ILE A 222 -12.36 -2.01 1.72
CA ILE A 222 -13.11 -0.79 1.40
C ILE A 222 -14.43 -0.73 2.18
N GLN A 223 -15.19 -1.84 2.22
CA GLN A 223 -16.42 -1.93 3.01
C GLN A 223 -16.15 -1.64 4.49
N TRP A 224 -15.12 -2.26 5.07
CA TRP A 224 -14.74 -2.00 6.46
C TRP A 224 -14.42 -0.52 6.73
N ALA A 225 -13.81 0.18 5.77
CA ALA A 225 -13.51 1.60 5.90
C ALA A 225 -14.80 2.46 5.87
N LEU A 226 -15.80 2.09 5.06
CA LEU A 226 -17.12 2.72 5.05
C LEU A 226 -17.84 2.51 6.39
N ASP A 227 -17.93 1.26 6.86
CA ASP A 227 -18.61 0.90 8.10
C ASP A 227 -17.96 1.59 9.30
N ARG A 228 -16.63 1.67 9.32
CA ARG A 228 -15.89 2.38 10.36
C ARG A 228 -16.16 3.87 10.36
N GLN A 229 -16.31 4.49 9.19
CA GLN A 229 -16.68 5.90 9.08
C GLN A 229 -18.11 6.14 9.55
N ALA A 230 -19.05 5.26 9.21
CA ALA A 230 -20.42 5.31 9.69
C ALA A 230 -20.47 5.22 11.23
N SER A 231 -19.85 4.20 11.81
CA SER A 231 -19.79 4.02 13.28
C SER A 231 -19.14 5.20 14.01
N GLY A 232 -18.08 5.79 13.44
CA GLY A 232 -17.47 7.00 14.00
C GLY A 232 -18.41 8.20 13.96
N THR A 233 -19.24 8.30 12.92
CA THR A 233 -20.25 9.35 12.75
C THR A 233 -21.40 9.18 13.73
N ASP A 234 -21.90 7.96 13.94
CA ASP A 234 -22.93 7.68 14.95
C ASP A 234 -22.50 8.10 16.36
N LYS A 235 -21.23 7.79 16.72
CA LYS A 235 -20.66 8.24 18.00
C LYS A 235 -20.56 9.76 18.11
N ARG A 236 -20.30 10.46 17.00
CA ARG A 236 -20.30 11.93 16.94
C ARG A 236 -21.72 12.47 17.15
N VAL A 237 -22.72 11.88 16.49
CA VAL A 237 -24.14 12.25 16.63
C VAL A 237 -24.59 12.14 18.08
N ALA A 238 -24.33 11.01 18.73
CA ALA A 238 -24.69 10.79 20.14
C ALA A 238 -24.14 11.91 21.04
N LYS A 239 -22.86 12.26 20.87
CA LYS A 239 -22.23 13.36 21.64
C LYS A 239 -22.86 14.73 21.39
N ILE A 240 -23.27 15.01 20.14
CA ILE A 240 -23.95 16.27 19.80
C ILE A 240 -25.31 16.35 20.52
N LEU A 241 -26.09 15.26 20.48
CA LEU A 241 -27.40 15.19 21.12
C LEU A 241 -27.29 15.27 22.65
N GLU A 242 -26.33 14.58 23.26
CA GLU A 242 -26.05 14.68 24.70
C GLU A 242 -25.71 16.12 25.11
N ALA A 243 -24.86 16.82 24.33
CA ALA A 243 -24.51 18.20 24.60
C ALA A 243 -25.71 19.14 24.46
N ALA A 244 -26.57 18.92 23.46
CA ALA A 244 -27.80 19.68 23.27
C ALA A 244 -28.78 19.47 24.43
N ALA A 245 -28.96 18.23 24.89
CA ALA A 245 -29.81 17.90 26.03
C ALA A 245 -29.32 18.57 27.32
N ARG A 246 -28.03 18.48 27.63
CA ARG A 246 -27.44 19.16 28.80
C ARG A 246 -27.67 20.68 28.75
N LYS A 247 -27.51 21.30 27.59
CA LYS A 247 -27.74 22.74 27.41
C LYS A 247 -29.22 23.12 27.60
N ALA A 248 -30.14 22.26 27.18
CA ALA A 248 -31.57 22.46 27.40
C ALA A 248 -31.93 22.34 28.89
N SER A 249 -31.40 21.33 29.59
CA SER A 249 -31.64 21.15 31.03
C SER A 249 -31.05 22.26 31.91
N LEU A 250 -29.98 22.93 31.48
CA LEU A 250 -29.41 24.09 32.20
C LEU A 250 -30.21 25.38 31.99
N LYS A 251 -31.15 25.41 31.05
CA LYS A 251 -31.99 26.57 30.73
C LYS A 251 -33.43 26.42 31.26
N ALA A 252 -33.81 25.24 31.73
CA ALA A 252 -35.09 24.94 32.35
C ALA A 252 -34.99 25.14 33.87
#